data_AF-A0A662RI20-F1
#
_entry.id   AF-A0A662RI20-F1
#
_cell.length_a   1.000
_cell.length_b   1.000
_cell.length_c   1.000
_cell.angle_alpha   90.00
_cell.angle_beta   90.00
_cell.angle_gamma   90.00
#
_symmetry.space_group_name_H-M   'P 1'
#
loop_
_entity.id
_entity.type
_entity.pdbx_description
1 polymer ?
#
loop_
_entity_poly.entity_id
_entity_poly.type
_entity_poly.pdbx_seq_one_letter_code
_entity_poly.pdbx_strand_id
1 'polypeptide(L)'
;MKKAAVIRGDGTGLELVDSMMRVIGAMSPDIEFVPCVAGGEWWKENGGDSLIPDEAWDLLHETDAYFKGPTTTPGAVGMADGADAIIRVTEQTIAEGITTYDLGGSASRSDMTDAITGHLE
;
A
#
# COMPACT_ATOMS: atom_id res chain seq x y z
N MET A 1 -14.93 25.71 -2.15
CA MET A 1 -14.39 24.65 -1.29
C MET A 1 -14.26 23.37 -2.11
N LYS A 2 -13.04 22.86 -2.22
CA LYS A 2 -12.76 21.56 -2.87
C LYS A 2 -13.07 20.43 -1.89
N LYS A 3 -13.45 19.25 -2.40
CA LYS A 3 -13.75 18.07 -1.56
C LYS A 3 -12.74 16.97 -1.77
N ALA A 4 -12.26 16.38 -0.68
CA ALA A 4 -11.41 15.20 -0.72
C ALA A 4 -12.01 14.07 0.12
N ALA A 5 -12.27 12.91 -0.50
CA ALA A 5 -12.66 11.73 0.26
C ALA A 5 -11.46 11.18 1.05
N VAL A 6 -11.70 10.67 2.26
CA VAL A 6 -10.65 10.10 3.11
C VAL A 6 -11.05 8.70 3.56
N ILE A 7 -10.32 7.70 3.06
CA ILE A 7 -10.38 6.32 3.53
C ILE A 7 -9.27 6.15 4.56
N ARG A 8 -9.62 5.87 5.82
CA ARG A 8 -8.59 5.62 6.85
C ARG A 8 -7.83 4.31 6.62
N GLY A 9 -8.50 3.34 6.00
CA GLY A 9 -7.96 2.01 5.75
C GLY A 9 -7.83 1.19 7.03
N ASP A 10 -6.96 0.18 7.00
CA ASP A 10 -6.80 -0.83 8.05
C ASP A 10 -5.42 -0.74 8.72
N GLY A 11 -5.27 -1.38 9.89
CA GLY A 11 -3.99 -1.48 10.59
C GLY A 11 -3.37 -0.11 10.90
N THR A 12 -2.12 0.11 10.47
CA THR A 12 -1.42 1.39 10.66
C THR A 12 -2.07 2.55 9.91
N GLY A 13 -3.01 2.30 8.98
CA GLY A 13 -3.71 3.37 8.26
C GLY A 13 -4.45 4.34 9.18
N LEU A 14 -5.01 3.84 10.29
CA LEU A 14 -5.72 4.67 11.26
C LEU A 14 -4.81 5.77 11.84
N GLU A 15 -3.63 5.42 12.34
CA GLU A 15 -2.70 6.38 12.96
C GLU A 15 -2.01 7.30 11.93
N LEU A 16 -1.73 6.77 10.73
CA LEU A 16 -1.10 7.53 9.66
C LEU A 16 -2.04 8.62 9.13
N VAL A 17 -3.32 8.28 8.94
CA VAL A 17 -4.33 9.24 8.47
C VAL A 17 -4.61 10.29 9.56
N ASP A 18 -4.66 9.91 10.84
CA ASP A 18 -4.77 10.90 11.93
C ASP A 18 -3.60 11.88 11.97
N SER A 19 -2.39 11.36 11.77
CA SER A 19 -1.18 12.19 11.72
C SER A 19 -1.23 13.16 10.53
N MET A 20 -1.68 12.69 9.37
CA MET A 20 -1.90 13.54 8.20
C MET A 20 -2.96 14.61 8.47
N MET A 21 -4.11 14.27 9.06
CA MET A 21 -5.17 15.23 9.37
C MET A 21 -4.71 16.30 10.37
N ARG A 22 -3.84 15.96 11.33
CA ARG A 22 -3.22 16.95 12.23
C ARG A 22 -2.35 17.96 11.48
N VAL A 23 -1.51 17.48 10.56
CA VAL A 23 -0.64 18.35 9.74
C VAL A 23 -1.47 19.25 8.83
N ILE A 24 -2.47 18.69 8.15
CA ILE A 24 -3.38 19.45 7.29
C ILE A 24 -4.15 20.49 8.10
N GLY A 25 -4.64 20.14 9.30
CA GLY A 25 -5.32 21.08 10.19
C GLY A 25 -4.45 22.29 10.55
N ALA A 26 -3.15 22.08 10.77
CA ALA A 26 -2.21 23.17 11.03
C ALA A 26 -2.00 24.11 9.81
N MET A 27 -2.13 23.58 8.59
CA MET A 27 -2.08 24.37 7.35
C MET A 27 -3.41 25.07 7.04
N SER A 28 -4.54 24.51 7.50
CA SER A 28 -5.89 25.02 7.31
C SER A 28 -6.25 25.33 5.84
N PRO A 29 -6.12 24.37 4.90
CA PRO A 29 -6.51 24.59 3.50
C PRO A 29 -8.05 24.69 3.34
N ASP A 30 -8.52 25.34 2.29
CA ASP A 30 -9.94 25.38 1.88
C ASP A 30 -10.38 24.06 1.21
N ILE A 31 -10.27 22.96 1.97
CA ILE A 31 -10.63 21.60 1.55
C ILE A 31 -11.57 20.99 2.59
N GLU A 32 -12.71 20.48 2.13
CA GLU A 32 -13.61 19.65 2.91
C GLU A 32 -13.16 18.19 2.81
N PHE A 33 -12.77 17.60 3.93
CA PHE A 33 -12.43 16.18 3.99
C PHE A 33 -13.66 15.36 4.37
N VAL A 34 -14.08 14.47 3.48
CA VAL A 34 -15.27 13.63 3.66
C VAL A 34 -14.84 12.21 4.00
N PRO A 35 -15.08 11.70 5.21
CA PRO A 35 -14.65 10.37 5.60
C PRO A 35 -15.50 9.29 4.89
N CYS A 36 -14.85 8.20 4.48
CA CYS A 36 -15.52 6.97 4.05
C CYS A 36 -14.79 5.72 4.55
N VAL A 37 -15.51 4.61 4.59
CA VAL A 37 -15.04 3.33 5.11
C VAL A 37 -14.81 2.37 3.94
N ALA A 38 -13.62 1.81 3.88
CA ALA A 38 -13.22 0.79 2.92
C ALA A 38 -11.97 0.08 3.46
N GLY A 39 -11.76 -1.16 3.07
CA GLY A 39 -10.62 -1.97 3.50
C GLY A 39 -11.00 -3.40 3.86
N GLY A 40 -9.99 -4.16 4.27
CA GLY A 40 -10.12 -5.55 4.65
C GLY A 40 -10.91 -5.75 5.93
N GLU A 41 -10.89 -4.81 6.89
CA GLU A 41 -11.72 -4.90 8.10
C GLU A 41 -13.19 -4.69 7.74
N TRP A 42 -13.51 -3.66 6.96
CA TRP A 42 -14.86 -3.45 6.45
C TRP A 42 -15.37 -4.67 5.68
N TRP A 43 -14.56 -5.22 4.77
CA TRP A 43 -14.94 -6.40 3.99
C TRP A 43 -15.13 -7.64 4.86
N LYS A 44 -14.31 -7.85 5.91
CA LYS A 44 -14.48 -8.98 6.84
C LYS A 44 -15.81 -8.89 7.60
N GLU A 45 -16.24 -7.67 7.94
CA GLU A 45 -17.49 -7.43 8.67
C GLU A 45 -18.72 -7.47 7.77
N ASN A 46 -18.63 -6.99 6.53
CA ASN A 46 -19.78 -6.76 5.65
C ASN A 46 -19.86 -7.73 4.46
N GLY A 47 -18.75 -8.40 4.12
CA GLY A 47 -18.63 -9.23 2.92
C GLY A 47 -18.58 -8.41 1.62
N GLY A 48 -18.92 -9.07 0.50
CA GLY A 48 -18.99 -8.46 -0.83
C GLY A 48 -17.87 -8.91 -1.78
N ASP A 49 -17.94 -8.44 -3.02
CA ASP A 49 -16.99 -8.81 -4.08
C ASP A 49 -15.81 -7.82 -4.20
N SER A 50 -15.78 -6.78 -3.36
CA SER A 50 -14.79 -5.69 -3.37
C SER A 50 -14.45 -5.26 -1.95
N LEU A 51 -13.20 -4.83 -1.73
CA LEU A 51 -12.76 -4.20 -0.47
C LEU A 51 -13.24 -2.74 -0.33
N ILE A 52 -13.73 -2.17 -1.42
CA ILE A 52 -14.27 -0.81 -1.51
C ILE A 52 -15.78 -0.96 -1.78
N PRO A 53 -16.66 -0.59 -0.83
CA PRO A 53 -18.11 -0.62 -1.04
C PRO A 53 -18.56 0.34 -2.15
N ASP A 54 -19.74 0.08 -2.70
CA ASP A 54 -20.37 0.95 -3.69
C ASP A 54 -20.56 2.38 -3.14
N GLU A 55 -20.93 2.54 -1.87
CA GLU A 55 -21.08 3.85 -1.25
C GLU A 55 -19.75 4.62 -1.16
N ALA A 56 -18.63 3.90 -0.98
CA ALA A 56 -17.31 4.52 -1.03
C ALA A 56 -16.96 4.90 -2.47
N TRP A 57 -17.28 4.05 -3.46
CA TRP A 57 -17.10 4.40 -4.87
C TRP A 57 -17.90 5.62 -5.30
N ASP A 58 -19.15 5.73 -4.89
CA ASP A 58 -19.99 6.89 -5.16
C ASP A 58 -19.33 8.16 -4.61
N LEU A 59 -18.87 8.13 -3.36
CA LEU A 59 -18.18 9.29 -2.77
C LEU A 59 -16.86 9.62 -3.48
N LEU A 60 -16.06 8.61 -3.86
CA LEU A 60 -14.82 8.82 -4.60
C LEU A 60 -15.07 9.50 -5.95
N HIS A 61 -16.19 9.19 -6.61
CA HIS A 61 -16.60 9.85 -7.86
C HIS A 61 -17.17 11.25 -7.66
N GLU A 62 -17.79 11.53 -6.52
CA GLU A 62 -18.37 12.85 -6.19
C GLU A 62 -17.34 13.87 -5.68
N THR A 63 -16.14 13.44 -5.33
CA THR A 63 -15.08 14.29 -4.75
C THR A 63 -14.03 14.72 -5.79
N ASP A 64 -13.34 15.83 -5.53
CA ASP A 64 -12.30 16.34 -6.43
C ASP A 64 -10.99 15.54 -6.32
N ALA A 65 -10.77 14.87 -5.20
CA ALA A 65 -9.59 14.05 -4.90
C ALA A 65 -9.92 13.03 -3.80
N TYR A 66 -9.02 12.08 -3.57
CA TYR A 66 -9.13 11.17 -2.44
C TYR A 66 -7.76 10.82 -1.86
N PHE A 67 -7.73 10.63 -0.55
CA PHE A 67 -6.60 10.08 0.18
C PHE A 67 -7.01 8.74 0.76
N LYS A 68 -6.19 7.70 0.59
CA LYS A 68 -6.38 6.45 1.31
C LYS A 68 -5.18 6.06 2.15
N GLY A 69 -5.46 5.63 3.38
CA GLY A 69 -4.55 4.82 4.15
C GLY A 69 -4.35 3.42 3.54
N PRO A 70 -3.33 2.68 3.99
CA PRO A 70 -3.16 1.27 3.63
C PRO A 70 -4.42 0.47 3.96
N THR A 71 -4.75 -0.50 3.11
CA THR A 71 -5.88 -1.41 3.30
C THR A 71 -5.37 -2.84 3.22
N THR A 72 -5.79 -3.68 4.16
CA THR A 72 -5.49 -5.11 4.19
C THR A 72 -6.24 -5.80 3.06
N THR A 73 -5.53 -6.55 2.23
CA THR A 73 -6.16 -7.47 1.27
C THR A 73 -6.30 -8.84 1.95
N PRO A 74 -7.52 -9.34 2.20
CA PRO A 74 -7.75 -10.64 2.80
C PRO A 74 -7.37 -11.76 1.81
N GLY A 75 -6.45 -12.64 2.20
CA GLY A 75 -5.86 -13.67 1.34
C GLY A 75 -4.58 -13.18 0.65
N ALA A 76 -3.46 -13.90 0.68
CA ALA A 76 -3.35 -15.35 0.59
C ALA A 76 -2.55 -16.01 1.73
N VAL A 77 -3.02 -17.18 2.15
CA VAL A 77 -2.19 -18.15 2.89
C VAL A 77 -0.94 -18.43 2.04
N GLY A 78 0.26 -18.28 2.61
CA GLY A 78 1.53 -18.44 1.90
C GLY A 78 2.07 -17.18 1.21
N MET A 79 1.36 -16.05 1.23
CA MET A 79 1.87 -14.79 0.67
C MET A 79 2.99 -14.19 1.53
N ALA A 80 2.91 -14.36 2.85
CA ALA A 80 3.99 -14.03 3.77
C ALA A 80 5.21 -14.93 3.49
N ASP A 81 5.00 -16.25 3.37
CA ASP A 81 6.09 -17.19 3.07
C ASP A 81 6.76 -16.88 1.71
N GLY A 82 5.96 -16.55 0.70
CA GLY A 82 6.46 -16.12 -0.61
C GLY A 82 7.21 -14.79 -0.56
N ALA A 83 6.69 -13.81 0.18
CA ALA A 83 7.37 -12.52 0.39
C ALA A 83 8.69 -12.70 1.15
N ASP A 84 8.70 -13.48 2.23
CA ASP A 84 9.88 -13.79 3.03
C ASP A 84 10.93 -14.55 2.20
N ALA A 85 10.48 -15.47 1.33
CA ALA A 85 11.36 -16.16 0.39
C ALA A 85 12.03 -15.17 -0.57
N ILE A 86 11.27 -14.28 -1.20
CA ILE A 86 11.77 -13.26 -2.13
C ILE A 86 12.75 -12.30 -1.42
N ILE A 87 12.40 -11.83 -0.22
CA ILE A 87 13.26 -10.94 0.57
C ILE A 87 14.59 -11.63 0.86
N ARG A 88 14.55 -12.86 1.40
CA ARG A 88 15.75 -13.62 1.76
C ARG A 88 16.68 -13.82 0.56
N VAL A 89 16.15 -14.25 -0.59
CA VAL A 89 17.00 -14.46 -1.77
C VAL A 89 17.55 -13.15 -2.34
N THR A 90 16.78 -12.06 -2.25
CA THR A 90 17.24 -10.73 -2.68
C THR A 90 18.40 -10.27 -1.80
N GLU A 91 18.28 -10.45 -0.48
CA GLU A 91 19.36 -10.16 0.46
C GLU A 91 20.60 -11.02 0.21
N GLN A 92 20.42 -12.30 -0.11
CA GLN A 92 21.52 -13.19 -0.50
C GLN A 92 22.23 -12.70 -1.78
N THR A 93 21.48 -12.42 -2.84
CA THR A 93 22.04 -11.89 -4.11
C THR A 93 22.84 -10.61 -3.87
N ILE A 94 22.34 -9.71 -3.04
CA ILE A 94 23.05 -8.47 -2.66
C ILE A 94 24.32 -8.79 -1.87
N ALA A 95 24.27 -9.72 -0.90
CA ALA A 95 25.41 -10.13 -0.09
C ALA A 95 26.52 -10.80 -0.90
N GLU A 96 26.17 -11.47 -2.01
CA GLU A 96 27.10 -12.03 -2.99
C GLU A 96 27.73 -10.95 -3.90
N GLY A 97 27.32 -9.69 -3.77
CA GLY A 97 27.84 -8.55 -4.53
C GLY A 97 27.17 -8.36 -5.89
N ILE A 98 26.08 -9.08 -6.16
CA ILE A 98 25.28 -8.91 -7.37
C ILE A 98 24.31 -7.76 -7.14
N THR A 99 24.77 -6.55 -7.43
CA THR A 99 24.00 -5.32 -7.23
C THR A 99 23.96 -4.46 -8.49
N THR A 100 22.88 -3.69 -8.64
CA THR A 100 22.76 -2.68 -9.69
C THR A 100 23.59 -1.44 -9.36
N TYR A 101 23.73 -0.53 -10.33
CA TYR A 101 24.55 0.66 -10.19
C TYR A 101 24.14 1.56 -9.00
N ASP A 102 22.85 1.60 -8.63
CA ASP A 102 22.36 2.38 -7.49
C ASP A 102 22.94 1.90 -6.15
N LEU A 103 23.34 0.62 -6.08
CA LEU A 103 23.95 -0.03 -4.92
C LEU A 103 25.46 -0.25 -5.12
N GLY A 104 26.07 0.39 -6.13
CA GLY A 104 27.51 0.36 -6.39
C GLY A 104 28.03 -0.83 -7.20
N GLY A 105 27.15 -1.65 -7.77
CA GLY A 105 27.52 -2.77 -8.64
C GLY A 105 27.38 -2.46 -10.13
N SER A 106 27.55 -3.48 -10.96
CA SER A 106 27.44 -3.36 -12.42
C SER A 106 26.38 -4.27 -13.05
N ALA A 107 25.59 -4.97 -12.22
CA ALA A 107 24.54 -5.84 -12.72
C ALA A 107 23.45 -5.02 -13.43
N SER A 108 22.95 -5.53 -14.56
CA SER A 108 21.73 -5.00 -15.16
C SER A 108 20.50 -5.45 -14.36
N ARG A 109 19.35 -4.84 -14.65
CA ARG A 109 18.06 -5.26 -14.06
C ARG A 109 17.75 -6.73 -14.36
N SER A 110 18.12 -7.20 -15.56
CA SER A 110 17.92 -8.59 -15.96
C SER A 110 18.88 -9.53 -15.22
N ASP A 111 20.17 -9.19 -15.14
CA ASP A 111 21.15 -10.01 -14.42
C ASP A 111 20.77 -10.21 -12.94
N MET A 112 20.30 -9.14 -12.28
CA MET A 112 19.82 -9.23 -10.90
C MET A 112 18.53 -10.06 -10.77
N THR A 113 17.63 -9.98 -11.75
CA THR A 113 16.40 -10.80 -11.78
C THR A 113 16.73 -12.28 -11.97
N ASP A 114 17.66 -12.58 -12.88
CA ASP A 114 18.10 -13.95 -13.15
C ASP A 114 18.82 -14.54 -11.92
N ALA A 115 19.63 -13.74 -11.22
CA ALA A 115 20.26 -14.16 -9.96
C ALA A 115 19.22 -14.46 -8.87
N ILE A 116 18.28 -13.53 -8.61
CA ILE A 116 17.21 -13.71 -7.61
C ILE A 116 16.39 -14.97 -7.91
N THR A 117 15.96 -15.15 -9.17
CA THR A 117 15.17 -16.31 -9.57
C THR A 117 15.95 -17.62 -9.48
N GLY A 118 17.24 -17.61 -9.79
CA GLY A 118 18.12 -18.78 -9.63
C GLY A 118 18.31 -19.25 -8.19
N HIS A 119 18.04 -18.40 -7.18
CA HIS A 119 18.06 -18.78 -5.76
C HIS A 119 16.68 -19.21 -5.21
N LEU A 120 15.60 -19.05 -5.99
CA LEU A 120 14.25 -19.46 -5.60
C LEU A 120 13.94 -20.94 -5.90
N GLU A 121 14.76 -21.60 -6.72
CA GLU A 121 14.71 -23.06 -6.99
C GLU A 121 15.32 -23.89 -5.86
#